data_AF-A0A3R7VRA9-F1
#
_entry.id   AF-A0A3R7VRA9-F1
#
_cell.length_a   1.000
_cell.length_b   1.000
_cell.length_c   1.000
_cell.angle_alpha   90.00
_cell.angle_beta   90.00
_cell.angle_gamma   90.00
#
_symmetry.space_group_name_H-M   'P 1'
#
loop_
_entity.id
_entity.type
_entity.pdbx_description
1 polymer ?
#
loop_
_entity_poly.entity_id
_entity_poly.type
_entity_poly.pdbx_seq_one_letter_code
_entity_poly.pdbx_strand_id
1 'polypeptide(L)' 'MATTIQLQPETKSRLDAWKIHPRESYDETLNRLLDMALDPEPLSEETLHQIEEGIADIRAGRLRSLEDITVELDLK' A
#
# COMPACT_ATOMS: atom_id res chain seq x y z
N MET A 1 -14.08 22.23 6.54
CA MET A 1 -14.24 22.81 7.90
C MET A 1 -13.16 22.21 8.77
N ALA A 2 -12.45 22.99 9.59
CA ALA A 2 -11.39 22.47 10.45
C ALA A 2 -11.96 22.08 11.82
N THR A 3 -11.46 20.97 12.37
CA THR A 3 -11.75 20.52 13.74
C THR A 3 -10.46 20.54 14.56
N THR A 4 -10.59 20.61 15.88
CA THR A 4 -9.43 20.66 16.79
C THR A 4 -9.18 19.27 17.36
N ILE A 5 -7.94 18.78 17.24
CA ILE A 5 -7.45 17.58 17.92
C ILE A 5 -6.36 17.96 18.92
N GLN A 6 -6.29 17.24 20.04
CA GLN A 6 -5.25 17.45 21.05
C GLN A 6 -4.11 16.45 20.82
N LEU A 7 -2.88 16.95 20.76
CA LEU A 7 -1.67 16.14 20.58
C LEU A 7 -0.69 16.45 21.70
N GLN A 8 0.04 15.43 22.15
CA GLN A 8 1.17 15.64 23.04
C GLN A 8 2.26 16.45 22.31
N PRO A 9 3.02 17.31 23.01
CA PRO A 9 4.09 18.10 22.39
C PRO A 9 5.09 17.22 21.63
N GLU A 10 5.43 16.05 22.18
CA GLU A 10 6.32 15.09 21.54
C GLU A 10 5.74 14.53 20.23
N THR A 11 4.45 14.18 20.22
CA THR A 11 3.76 13.72 19.00
C THR A 11 3.76 14.80 17.92
N LYS A 12 3.55 16.07 18.31
CA LYS A 12 3.61 17.20 17.38
C LYS A 12 5.02 17.37 16.79
N SER A 13 6.08 17.26 17.62
CA SER A 13 7.46 17.31 17.14
C SER A 13 7.80 16.17 16.18
N ARG A 14 7.28 14.96 16.44
CA ARG A 14 7.40 13.84 15.50
C ARG A 14 6.70 14.15 14.18
N LEU A 15 5.49 14.73 14.23
CA LEU A 15 4.75 15.11 13.03
C LEU A 15 5.48 16.17 12.19
N ASP A 16 6.22 17.09 12.82
CA ASP A 16 7.08 18.04 12.09
C ASP A 16 8.19 17.35 11.27
N ALA A 17 8.76 16.26 11.78
CA ALA A 17 9.77 15.49 11.06
C ALA A 17 9.21 14.74 9.83
N TRP A 18 7.88 14.55 9.78
CA TRP A 18 7.22 13.90 8.66
C TRP A 18 6.81 14.86 7.54
N LYS A 19 6.96 16.17 7.74
CA LYS A 19 6.69 17.16 6.69
C LYS A 19 7.70 17.01 5.55
N ILE A 20 7.19 16.93 4.32
CA ILE A 20 7.95 16.91 3.08
C ILE A 20 8.51 18.30 2.79
N HIS A 21 7.74 19.36 3.08
CA HIS A 21 8.18 20.74 2.93
C HIS A 21 7.87 21.61 4.15
N PRO A 22 8.67 22.65 4.44
CA PRO A 22 8.49 23.48 5.64
C PRO A 22 7.11 24.15 5.77
N ARG A 23 6.41 24.33 4.64
CA ARG A 23 5.09 24.96 4.56
C ARG A 23 3.91 23.97 4.59
N GLU A 24 4.18 22.67 4.70
CA GLU A 24 3.13 21.64 4.71
C GLU A 24 2.32 21.79 5.99
N SER A 25 1.00 21.81 5.84
CA SER A 25 0.11 21.85 6.98
C SER A 25 0.11 20.49 7.69
N TYR A 26 -0.15 20.50 9.00
CA TYR A 26 -0.32 19.24 9.73
C TYR A 26 -1.49 18.41 9.20
N ASP A 27 -2.52 19.05 8.63
CA ASP A 27 -3.66 18.38 8.03
C ASP A 27 -3.25 17.61 6.76
N GLU A 28 -2.48 18.22 5.87
CA GLU A 28 -1.92 17.55 4.68
C GLU A 28 -0.99 16.39 5.08
N THR A 29 -0.10 16.62 6.05
CA THR A 29 0.81 15.57 6.54
C THR A 29 0.03 14.40 7.14
N LEU A 30 -1.01 14.67 7.95
CA LEU A 30 -1.83 13.62 8.55
C LEU A 30 -2.63 12.85 7.51
N ASN A 31 -3.29 13.52 6.56
CA ASN A 31 -4.05 12.84 5.51
C ASN A 31 -3.14 11.94 4.68
N ARG A 32 -1.97 12.42 4.27
CA ARG A 32 -1.00 11.59 3.54
C ARG A 32 -0.52 10.37 4.34
N LEU A 33 -0.30 10.53 5.65
CA LEU A 33 0.08 9.42 6.52
C LEU A 33 -1.08 8.41 6.68
N LEU A 34 -2.32 8.90 6.73
CA LEU A 34 -3.52 8.06 6.79
C LEU A 34 -3.72 7.31 5.48
N ASP A 35 -3.55 7.95 4.33
CA ASP A 35 -3.64 7.32 3.01
C ASP A 35 -2.60 6.21 2.82
N MET A 36 -1.44 6.33 3.48
CA MET A 36 -0.40 5.30 3.47
C MET A 36 -0.70 4.15 4.44
N ALA A 37 -1.36 4.43 5.56
CA ALA A 37 -1.60 3.45 6.61
C ALA A 37 -2.92 2.68 6.41
N LEU A 38 -3.91 3.32 5.79
CA LEU A 38 -5.23 2.77 5.55
C LEU A 38 -5.37 2.50 4.06
N ASP A 39 -5.17 1.24 3.68
CA ASP A 39 -5.55 0.79 2.34
C ASP A 39 -7.08 0.79 2.25
N PRO A 40 -7.70 1.63 1.38
CA PRO A 40 -9.15 1.64 1.22
C PRO A 40 -9.68 0.36 0.56
N GLU A 41 -8.82 -0.39 -0.12
CA GLU A 41 -9.17 -1.61 -0.86
C GLU A 41 -8.22 -2.75 -0.49
N PRO A 42 -8.23 -3.20 0.79
CA PRO A 42 -7.35 -4.27 1.21
C PRO A 42 -7.67 -5.56 0.43
N LEU A 43 -6.63 -6.27 0.03
CA LEU A 43 -6.78 -7.58 -0.59
C LEU A 43 -7.50 -8.54 0.38
N SER A 44 -8.41 -9.35 -0.16
CA SER A 44 -9.02 -10.41 0.63
C SER A 44 -7.95 -11.44 1.04
N GLU A 45 -8.20 -12.14 2.14
CA GLU A 45 -7.36 -13.25 2.60
C GLU A 45 -7.15 -14.31 1.51
N GLU A 46 -8.19 -14.57 0.71
CA GLU A 46 -8.11 -15.49 -0.44
C GLU A 46 -7.12 -14.98 -1.50
N THR A 47 -7.21 -13.71 -1.88
CA THR A 47 -6.30 -13.12 -2.86
C THR A 47 -4.86 -13.10 -2.35
N LEU A 48 -4.65 -12.80 -1.06
CA LEU A 48 -3.34 -12.87 -0.43
C LEU A 48 -2.77 -14.29 -0.48
N HIS A 49 -3.58 -15.30 -0.19
CA HIS A 49 -3.17 -16.69 -0.26
C HIS A 49 -2.76 -17.10 -1.69
N GLN A 50 -3.54 -16.73 -2.70
CA GLN A 50 -3.20 -17.01 -4.11
C GLN A 50 -1.88 -16.34 -4.53
N ILE A 51 -1.60 -15.13 -4.03
CA ILE A 51 -0.33 -14.46 -4.27
C ILE A 51 0.83 -15.24 -3.63
N GLU A 52 0.67 -15.72 -2.40
CA GLU A 52 1.69 -16.52 -1.71
C GLU A 52 1.99 -17.83 -2.45
N GLU A 53 0.96 -18.52 -2.93
CA GLU A 53 1.10 -19.73 -3.76
C GLU A 53 1.88 -19.42 -5.05
N GLY A 54 1.52 -18.33 -5.75
CA GLY A 54 2.24 -17.90 -6.95
C GLY A 54 3.72 -17.58 -6.68
N ILE A 55 4.03 -16.92 -5.56
CA ILE A 55 5.42 -16.67 -5.14
C ILE A 55 6.15 -17.99 -4.86
N ALA A 56 5.49 -18.96 -4.23
CA ALA A 56 6.07 -20.28 -3.98
C ALA A 56 6.34 -21.05 -5.27
N ASP A 57 5.45 -20.97 -6.26
CA ASP A 57 5.62 -21.55 -7.59
C ASP A 57 6.83 -20.96 -8.31
N ILE A 58 6.96 -19.62 -8.32
CA ILE A 58 8.11 -18.91 -8.89
C ILE A 58 9.41 -19.38 -8.23
N ARG A 59 9.43 -19.42 -6.90
CA ARG A 59 10.62 -19.87 -6.13
C ARG A 59 10.99 -21.32 -6.40
N ALA A 60 10.01 -22.17 -6.68
CA ALA A 60 10.21 -23.57 -7.02
C ALA A 60 10.54 -23.78 -8.51
N GLY A 61 10.62 -22.71 -9.32
CA GLY A 61 10.91 -22.79 -10.75
C GLY A 61 9.73 -23.32 -11.58
N ARG A 62 8.52 -23.36 -11.03
CA ARG A 62 7.29 -23.73 -11.74
C ARG A 62 6.81 -22.54 -12.57
N LEU A 63 7.56 -22.22 -13.63
CA LEU A 63 7.27 -21.11 -14.54
C LEU A 63 6.79 -21.64 -15.88
N ARG A 64 5.87 -20.92 -16.52
CA ARG A 64 5.48 -21.14 -17.91
C ARG A 64 5.75 -19.88 -18.73
N SER A 65 5.97 -20.04 -20.02
CA SER A 65 6.14 -18.88 -20.90
C SER A 65 4.81 -18.14 -21.07
N LEU A 66 4.89 -16.83 -21.31
CA LEU A 66 3.70 -16.03 -21.57
C LEU A 66 3.00 -16.49 -22.86
N GLU A 67 3.79 -16.87 -23.88
CA GLU A 67 3.30 -17.37 -25.18
C GLU A 67 2.43 -18.62 -25.02
N ASP A 68 2.89 -19.59 -24.21
CA ASP A 68 2.13 -20.82 -23.93
C ASP A 68 0.79 -20.50 -23.24
N ILE A 69 0.80 -19.58 -22.26
CA ILE A 69 -0.39 -19.18 -21.51
C ILE A 69 -1.38 -18.43 -22.43
N THR A 70 -0.91 -17.54 -23.29
CA THR A 70 -1.79 -16.79 -24.21
C THR A 70 -2.52 -17.71 -25.19
N VAL A 71 -1.83 -18.75 -25.68
CA VAL A 71 -2.45 -19.76 -26.55
C VAL A 71 -3.46 -20.61 -25.78
N GLU A 72 -3.14 -21.02 -24.55
CA GLU A 72 -4.01 -21.84 -23.70
C GLU A 72 -5.29 -21.11 -23.29
N LEU A 73 -5.20 -19.81 -23.01
CA LEU A 73 -6.32 -18.98 -22.57
C LEU A 73 -7.09 -18.31 -23.71
N ASP A 74 -6.74 -18.57 -24.98
CA ASP A 74 -7.28 -17.91 -26.18
C ASP A 74 -7.24 -16.37 -26.08
N LEU A 75 -6.19 -15.85 -25.45
CA LEU A 75 -5.91 -14.43 -25.33
C LEU A 75 -5.09 -14.01 -26.57
N LYS A 76 -5.74 -13.30 -27.49
CA LYS A 76 -5.13 -12.80 -28.75
C LYS A 76 -4.47 -11.44 -28.58
#